data_AF-A0A815VPZ6-F1
#
_entry.id   AF-A0A815VPZ6-F1
#
_cell.length_a   1.000
_cell.length_b   1.000
_cell.length_c   1.000
_cell.angle_alpha   90.00
_cell.angle_beta   90.00
_cell.angle_gamma   90.00
#
_symmetry.space_group_name_H-M   'P 1'
#
loop_
_entity.id
_entity.type
_entity.pdbx_description
1 polymer ?
#
loop_
_entity_poly.entity_id
_entity_poly.type
_entity_poly.pdbx_seq_one_letter_code
_entity_poly.pdbx_strand_id
1 'polypeptide(L)'
;DVLTQWKLLQQFVDQRKRLLNDYEDLHRFFNLTRDLNMWMDGMIRQMNNSAKPHDVSGVDLLMNNHQSLKAEIDARQENFTMCVNLGKDLINRRHARSTEVKEKCVQLSMLRDRLDDTWHERWEYLQLILEVYQFARDAAIAETWLVAQESYLNNEELGETLDQVENLIKRHEQFEKSLMAQEDRFNA
;
A
#
# COMPACT_ATOMS: atom_id res chain seq x y z
N ASP A 1 66.92 16.20 16.23
CA ASP A 1 66.95 14.74 16.39
C ASP A 1 66.00 14.08 15.38
N VAL A 2 66.52 13.16 14.56
CA VAL A 2 65.79 12.51 13.45
C VAL A 2 64.63 11.64 13.97
N LEU A 3 64.78 11.03 15.15
CA LEU A 3 63.73 10.21 15.77
C LEU A 3 62.49 11.04 16.13
N THR A 4 62.68 12.29 16.54
CA THR A 4 61.56 13.20 16.83
C THR A 4 60.80 13.56 15.54
N GLN A 5 61.52 13.85 14.45
CA GLN A 5 60.90 14.17 13.16
C GLN A 5 60.14 12.97 12.57
N TRP A 6 60.67 11.75 12.72
CA TRP A 6 59.97 10.53 12.32
C TRP A 6 58.65 10.32 13.09
N LYS A 7 58.66 10.52 14.42
CA LYS A 7 57.43 10.43 15.24
C LYS A 7 56.38 11.46 14.84
N LEU A 8 56.78 12.70 14.54
CA LEU A 8 55.88 13.74 14.06
C LEU A 8 55.26 13.36 12.72
N LEU A 9 56.05 12.82 11.78
CA LEU A 9 55.55 12.36 10.49
C LEU A 9 54.50 11.26 10.66
N GLN A 10 54.74 10.27 11.53
CA GLN A 10 53.76 9.21 11.82
C GLN A 10 52.45 9.80 12.37
N GLN A 11 52.52 10.77 13.29
CA GLN A 11 51.34 11.46 13.82
C GLN A 11 50.56 12.19 12.72
N PHE A 12 51.24 12.89 11.80
CA PHE A 12 50.57 13.58 10.69
C PHE A 12 49.90 12.62 9.72
N VAL A 13 50.53 11.48 9.42
CA VAL A 13 49.93 10.44 8.58
C VAL A 13 48.68 9.88 9.23
N ASP A 14 48.73 9.55 10.53
CA ASP A 14 47.58 9.01 11.27
C ASP A 14 46.44 10.03 11.39
N GLN A 15 46.77 11.31 11.57
CA GLN A 15 45.79 12.39 11.60
C GLN A 15 45.11 12.55 10.24
N ARG A 16 45.89 12.56 9.15
CA ARG A 16 45.36 12.66 7.80
C ARG A 16 44.46 11.47 7.47
N LYS A 17 44.87 10.25 7.82
CA LYS A 17 44.06 9.04 7.61
C LYS A 17 42.72 9.13 8.34
N ARG A 18 42.71 9.57 9.60
CA ARG A 18 41.49 9.78 10.37
C ARG A 18 40.55 10.80 9.72
N LEU A 19 41.08 11.94 9.29
CA LEU A 19 40.28 12.97 8.60
C LEU A 19 39.70 12.45 7.28
N LEU A 20 40.48 11.72 6.48
CA LEU A 20 39.98 11.17 5.21
C LEU A 20 38.83 10.19 5.43
N ASN A 21 38.96 9.28 6.39
CA ASN A 21 37.89 8.33 6.73
C ASN A 21 36.63 9.05 7.24
N ASP A 22 36.79 10.11 8.04
CA ASP A 22 35.67 10.90 8.57
C ASP A 22 34.86 11.58 7.44
N TYR A 23 35.58 12.14 6.46
CA TYR A 23 34.95 12.74 5.27
C TYR A 23 34.37 11.70 4.31
N GLU A 24 34.98 10.52 4.19
CA GLU A 24 34.41 9.40 3.43
C GLU A 24 33.04 9.00 3.99
N ASP A 25 32.95 8.81 5.31
CA ASP A 25 31.70 8.49 6.00
C ASP A 25 30.64 9.59 5.79
N LEU A 26 31.04 10.86 5.88
CA LEU A 26 30.16 12.00 5.62
C LEU A 26 29.60 11.97 4.20
N HIS A 27 30.44 11.76 3.19
CA HIS A 27 29.99 11.70 1.80
C HIS A 27 29.10 10.49 1.54
N ARG A 28 29.41 9.34 2.15
CA ARG A 28 28.56 8.15 2.12
C ARG A 28 27.18 8.43 2.72
N PHE A 29 27.12 9.11 3.87
CA PHE A 29 25.86 9.52 4.50
C PHE A 29 25.02 10.42 3.58
N PHE A 30 25.61 11.45 2.98
CA PHE A 30 24.87 12.34 2.08
C PHE A 30 24.35 11.64 0.83
N ASN A 31 25.14 10.73 0.26
CA ASN A 31 24.70 9.93 -0.90
C ASN A 31 23.52 9.02 -0.52
N LEU A 32 23.64 8.26 0.57
CA LEU A 32 22.55 7.40 1.06
C LEU A 32 21.28 8.20 1.34
N THR A 33 21.41 9.36 2.00
CA THR A 33 20.27 10.23 2.29
C THR A 33 19.58 10.72 1.02
N ARG A 34 20.35 11.19 0.04
CA ARG A 34 19.81 11.68 -1.24
C ARG A 34 19.08 10.56 -1.98
N ASP A 35 19.70 9.38 -2.06
CA ASP A 35 19.17 8.25 -2.81
C ASP A 35 17.88 7.73 -2.16
N LEU A 36 17.84 7.64 -0.82
CA LEU A 36 16.62 7.30 -0.07
C LEU A 36 15.52 8.35 -0.25
N ASN A 37 15.83 9.64 -0.17
CA ASN A 37 14.83 10.70 -0.36
C ASN A 37 14.19 10.63 -1.75
N MET A 38 15.00 10.52 -2.81
CA MET A 38 14.50 10.42 -4.19
C MET A 38 13.62 9.18 -4.37
N TRP A 39 14.01 8.05 -3.78
CA TRP A 39 13.25 6.82 -3.85
C TRP A 39 11.91 6.94 -3.10
N MET A 40 11.89 7.46 -1.87
CA MET A 40 10.66 7.65 -1.10
C MET A 40 9.67 8.59 -1.82
N ASP A 41 10.17 9.71 -2.35
CA ASP A 41 9.34 10.61 -3.15
C ASP A 41 8.80 9.92 -4.43
N GLY A 42 9.57 9.00 -5.01
CA GLY A 42 9.12 8.15 -6.11
C GLY A 42 7.96 7.24 -5.72
N MET A 43 8.08 6.53 -4.59
CA MET A 43 7.03 5.65 -4.07
C MET A 43 5.75 6.41 -3.73
N ILE A 44 5.87 7.57 -3.06
CA ILE A 44 4.72 8.42 -2.74
C ILE A 44 4.01 8.87 -4.03
N ARG A 45 4.76 9.31 -5.04
CA ARG A 45 4.19 9.68 -6.35
C ARG A 45 3.48 8.50 -7.02
N GLN A 46 4.06 7.30 -6.96
CA GLN A 46 3.44 6.10 -7.54
C GLN A 46 2.12 5.75 -6.86
N MET A 47 2.07 5.82 -5.53
CA MET A 47 0.83 5.59 -4.77
C MET A 47 -0.25 6.63 -5.08
N ASN A 48 0.13 7.90 -5.26
CA ASN A 48 -0.81 8.98 -5.53
C ASN A 48 -1.34 9.01 -6.97
N ASN A 49 -0.60 8.45 -7.94
CA ASN A 49 -0.94 8.49 -9.37
C ASN A 49 -1.66 7.22 -9.87
N SER A 50 -2.35 6.50 -9.00
CA SER A 50 -3.02 5.25 -9.40
C SER A 50 -4.37 5.51 -10.09
N ALA A 51 -4.68 4.68 -11.09
CA ALA A 51 -5.94 4.74 -11.82
C ALA A 51 -7.15 4.38 -10.92
N LYS A 52 -8.33 4.88 -11.31
CA LYS A 52 -9.59 4.54 -10.66
C LYS A 52 -10.02 3.12 -11.09
N PRO A 53 -10.45 2.24 -10.16
CA PRO A 53 -10.98 0.93 -10.52
C PRO A 53 -12.33 1.05 -11.25
N HIS A 54 -12.68 0.02 -12.02
CA HIS A 54 -13.95 -0.05 -12.76
C HIS A 54 -14.89 -1.15 -12.23
N ASP A 55 -14.34 -2.16 -11.57
CA ASP A 55 -15.06 -3.29 -11.00
C ASP A 55 -14.25 -3.90 -9.83
N VAL A 56 -14.81 -4.93 -9.19
CA VAL A 56 -14.17 -5.65 -8.07
C VAL A 56 -12.78 -6.16 -8.45
N SER A 57 -12.63 -6.78 -9.63
CA SER A 57 -11.34 -7.31 -10.09
C SER A 57 -10.28 -6.22 -10.30
N GLY A 58 -10.70 -5.04 -10.76
CA GLY A 58 -9.83 -3.87 -10.85
C GLY A 58 -9.37 -3.38 -9.47
N VAL A 59 -10.22 -3.41 -8.46
CA VAL A 59 -9.83 -3.08 -7.07
C VAL A 59 -8.81 -4.11 -6.55
N ASP A 60 -9.07 -5.41 -6.73
CA ASP A 60 -8.17 -6.49 -6.31
C ASP A 60 -6.77 -6.34 -6.94
N LEU A 61 -6.71 -6.00 -8.23
CA LEU A 61 -5.43 -5.75 -8.91
C LEU A 61 -4.68 -4.56 -8.29
N LEU A 62 -5.38 -3.45 -8.00
CA LEU A 62 -4.77 -2.29 -7.35
C LEU A 62 -4.26 -2.63 -5.94
N MET A 63 -5.00 -3.44 -5.19
CA MET A 63 -4.61 -3.91 -3.86
C MET A 63 -3.35 -4.79 -3.91
N ASN A 64 -3.28 -5.74 -4.84
CA ASN A 64 -2.11 -6.59 -5.04
C ASN A 64 -0.85 -5.77 -5.42
N ASN A 65 -1.02 -4.78 -6.31
CA ASN A 65 0.06 -3.87 -6.65
C ASN A 65 0.52 -3.05 -5.43
N HIS A 66 -0.43 -2.57 -4.60
CA HIS A 66 -0.12 -1.80 -3.40
C HIS A 66 0.60 -2.62 -2.32
N GLN A 67 0.26 -3.91 -2.18
CA GLN A 67 1.00 -4.86 -1.34
C GLN A 67 2.42 -5.12 -1.86
N SER A 68 2.60 -5.14 -3.18
CA SER A 68 3.94 -5.24 -3.78
C SER A 68 4.81 -4.01 -3.42
N LEU A 69 4.22 -2.80 -3.42
CA LEU A 69 4.90 -1.59 -2.93
C LEU A 69 5.27 -1.70 -1.45
N LYS A 70 4.43 -2.33 -0.62
CA LYS A 70 4.76 -2.56 0.79
C LYS A 70 6.01 -3.41 0.96
N ALA A 71 6.07 -4.53 0.25
CA ALA A 71 7.24 -5.40 0.26
C ALA A 71 8.51 -4.66 -0.18
N GLU A 72 8.40 -3.77 -1.18
CA GLU A 72 9.48 -2.90 -1.61
C GLU A 72 9.95 -1.90 -0.53
N ILE A 73 9.02 -1.35 0.24
CA ILE A 73 9.31 -0.46 1.37
C ILE A 73 10.05 -1.23 2.48
N ASP A 74 9.53 -2.39 2.84
CA ASP A 74 10.07 -3.22 3.92
C ASP A 74 11.48 -3.75 3.56
N ALA A 75 11.70 -4.13 2.30
CA ALA A 75 13.01 -4.56 1.81
C ALA A 75 14.10 -3.48 1.92
N ARG A 76 13.72 -2.20 2.03
CA ARG A 76 14.67 -1.08 2.15
C ARG A 76 14.93 -0.67 3.59
N GLN A 77 14.35 -1.36 4.57
CA GLN A 77 14.51 -1.07 5.99
C GLN A 77 15.98 -1.06 6.45
N GLU A 78 16.80 -1.95 5.90
CA GLU A 78 18.23 -2.02 6.24
C GLU A 78 18.97 -0.75 5.79
N ASN A 79 18.68 -0.23 4.59
CA ASN A 79 19.30 0.98 4.08
C ASN A 79 18.96 2.21 4.94
N PHE A 80 17.72 2.31 5.41
CA PHE A 80 17.32 3.36 6.36
C PHE A 80 18.10 3.25 7.67
N THR A 81 18.18 2.04 8.22
CA THR A 81 18.88 1.77 9.48
C THR A 81 20.35 2.13 9.37
N MET A 82 20.99 1.73 8.27
CA MET A 82 22.38 2.05 7.97
C MET A 82 22.60 3.57 7.85
N CYS A 83 21.75 4.27 7.11
CA CYS A 83 21.85 5.73 6.94
C CYS A 83 21.71 6.48 8.27
N VAL A 84 20.72 6.09 9.09
CA VAL A 84 20.49 6.68 10.42
C VAL A 84 21.65 6.41 11.37
N ASN A 85 22.18 5.18 11.39
CA ASN A 85 23.31 4.84 12.24
C ASN A 85 24.58 5.62 11.85
N LEU A 86 24.87 5.71 10.55
CA LEU A 86 26.00 6.50 10.06
C LEU A 86 25.86 7.99 10.45
N GLY A 87 24.65 8.54 10.33
CA GLY A 87 24.35 9.91 10.77
C GLY A 87 24.57 10.11 12.27
N LYS A 88 24.09 9.17 13.11
CA LYS A 88 24.32 9.19 14.56
C LYS A 88 25.81 9.11 14.90
N ASP A 89 26.57 8.26 14.21
CA ASP A 89 28.00 8.10 14.44
C ASP A 89 28.79 9.37 14.09
N LEU A 90 28.45 10.05 12.99
CA LEU A 90 29.04 11.34 12.61
C LEU A 90 28.71 12.45 13.64
N ILE A 91 27.51 12.43 14.21
CA ILE A 91 27.12 13.36 15.29
C ILE A 91 27.87 13.06 16.58
N ASN A 92 27.97 11.79 16.97
CA ASN A 92 28.67 11.35 18.18
C ASN A 92 30.17 11.67 18.14
N ARG A 93 30.79 11.55 16.95
CA ARG A 93 32.18 11.96 16.70
C ARG A 93 32.39 13.48 16.67
N ARG A 94 31.32 14.28 16.77
CA ARG A 94 31.34 15.75 16.66
C ARG A 94 31.98 16.23 15.36
N HIS A 95 31.65 15.58 14.25
CA HIS A 95 32.10 16.01 12.92
C HIS A 95 31.78 17.51 12.70
N ALA A 96 32.63 18.22 11.95
CA ALA A 96 32.45 19.65 11.65
C ALA A 96 31.10 20.00 10.98
N ARG A 97 30.35 19.01 10.47
CA ARG A 97 29.06 19.17 9.77
C ARG A 97 27.91 18.47 10.52
N SER A 98 28.07 18.16 11.81
CA SER A 98 27.04 17.48 12.61
C SER A 98 25.69 18.19 12.61
N THR A 99 25.65 19.52 12.52
CA THR A 99 24.40 20.29 12.41
C THR A 99 23.61 19.90 11.16
N GLU A 100 24.26 19.90 10.01
CA GLU A 100 23.64 19.52 8.73
C GLU A 100 23.27 18.03 8.70
N VAL A 101 24.13 17.16 9.25
CA VAL A 101 23.82 15.73 9.38
C VAL A 101 22.54 15.54 10.21
N LYS A 102 22.41 16.25 11.34
CA LYS A 102 21.21 16.19 12.19
C LYS A 102 19.97 16.66 11.44
N GLU A 103 20.05 17.78 10.71
CA GLU A 103 18.94 18.27 9.88
C GLU A 103 18.51 17.24 8.84
N LYS A 104 19.47 16.61 8.16
CA LYS A 104 19.21 15.55 7.18
C LYS A 104 18.58 14.30 7.79
N CYS A 105 19.01 13.88 8.98
CA CYS A 105 18.37 12.77 9.69
C CYS A 105 16.90 13.08 10.04
N VAL A 106 16.61 14.30 10.48
CA VAL A 106 15.22 14.72 10.78
C VAL A 106 14.37 14.73 9.51
N GLN A 107 14.87 15.32 8.41
CA GLN A 107 14.18 15.34 7.12
C GLN A 107 13.91 13.93 6.60
N LEU A 108 14.90 13.03 6.68
CA LEU A 108 14.76 11.64 6.27
C LEU A 108 13.70 10.90 7.09
N SER A 109 13.66 11.12 8.41
CA SER A 109 12.64 10.52 9.29
C SER A 109 11.24 11.01 8.93
N MET A 110 11.04 12.33 8.80
CA MET A 110 9.74 12.90 8.45
C MET A 110 9.23 12.39 7.10
N LEU A 111 10.11 12.25 6.12
CA LEU A 111 9.74 11.72 4.80
C LEU A 111 9.40 10.23 4.87
N ARG A 112 10.09 9.47 5.73
CA ARG A 112 9.77 8.06 5.96
C ARG A 112 8.42 7.88 6.63
N ASP A 113 8.12 8.70 7.64
CA ASP A 113 6.82 8.68 8.32
C ASP A 113 5.71 8.99 7.31
N ARG A 114 5.90 10.04 6.49
CA ARG A 114 4.96 10.38 5.41
C ARG A 114 4.76 9.25 4.39
N LEU A 115 5.83 8.53 4.04
CA LEU A 115 5.73 7.38 3.13
C LEU A 115 4.86 6.28 3.73
N ASP A 116 5.04 5.98 5.02
CA ASP A 116 4.27 4.96 5.73
C ASP A 116 2.80 5.38 5.87
N ASP A 117 2.54 6.62 6.27
CA ASP A 117 1.19 7.20 6.35
C ASP A 117 0.47 7.12 5.00
N THR A 118 1.13 7.56 3.91
CA THR A 118 0.57 7.52 2.55
C THR A 118 0.21 6.09 2.14
N TRP A 119 1.03 5.10 2.53
CA TRP A 119 0.75 3.70 2.22
C TRP A 119 -0.49 3.20 2.97
N HIS A 120 -0.61 3.51 4.27
CA HIS A 120 -1.74 3.08 5.10
C HIS A 120 -3.05 3.74 4.67
N GLU A 121 -3.06 5.06 4.48
CA GLU A 121 -4.25 5.80 4.02
C GLU A 121 -4.78 5.23 2.70
N ARG A 122 -3.87 4.94 1.77
CA ARG A 122 -4.23 4.34 0.48
C ARG A 122 -4.76 2.91 0.64
N TRP A 123 -4.19 2.13 1.56
CA TRP A 123 -4.65 0.77 1.80
C TRP A 123 -6.08 0.73 2.35
N GLU A 124 -6.36 1.56 3.36
CA GLU A 124 -7.71 1.70 3.93
C GLU A 124 -8.72 2.15 2.87
N TYR A 125 -8.33 3.12 2.04
CA TYR A 125 -9.16 3.56 0.91
C TYR A 125 -9.47 2.41 -0.06
N LEU A 126 -8.49 1.59 -0.43
CA LEU A 126 -8.70 0.47 -1.35
C LEU A 126 -9.62 -0.59 -0.74
N GLN A 127 -9.51 -0.86 0.57
CA GLN A 127 -10.41 -1.78 1.27
C GLN A 127 -11.86 -1.27 1.24
N LEU A 128 -12.07 0.01 1.58
CA LEU A 128 -13.40 0.62 1.52
C LEU A 128 -13.98 0.56 0.10
N ILE A 129 -13.17 0.88 -0.91
CA ILE A 129 -13.60 0.82 -2.30
C ILE A 129 -13.97 -0.61 -2.71
N LEU A 130 -13.21 -1.62 -2.27
CA LEU A 130 -13.54 -3.01 -2.54
C LEU A 130 -14.94 -3.37 -2.01
N GLU A 131 -15.24 -3.00 -0.77
CA GLU A 131 -16.56 -3.22 -0.15
C GLU A 131 -17.67 -2.55 -0.95
N VAL A 132 -17.47 -1.30 -1.38
CA VAL A 132 -18.45 -0.57 -2.20
C VAL A 132 -18.72 -1.28 -3.53
N TYR A 133 -17.68 -1.73 -4.24
CA TYR A 133 -17.85 -2.43 -5.52
C TYR A 133 -18.48 -3.82 -5.36
N GLN A 134 -18.15 -4.54 -4.27
CA GLN A 134 -18.78 -5.82 -3.96
C GLN A 134 -20.28 -5.62 -3.66
N PHE A 135 -20.62 -4.65 -2.82
CA PHE A 135 -22.00 -4.31 -2.53
C PHE A 135 -22.77 -3.93 -3.80
N ALA A 136 -22.22 -3.04 -4.64
CA ALA A 136 -22.87 -2.62 -5.87
C ALA A 136 -23.13 -3.79 -6.84
N ARG A 137 -22.16 -4.70 -6.97
CA ARG A 137 -22.32 -5.92 -7.78
C ARG A 137 -23.42 -6.81 -7.20
N ASP A 138 -23.40 -7.05 -5.90
CA ASP A 138 -24.33 -7.96 -5.25
C ASP A 138 -25.76 -7.42 -5.29
N ALA A 139 -25.93 -6.10 -5.15
CA ALA A 139 -27.18 -5.37 -5.35
C ALA A 139 -27.68 -5.46 -6.81
N ALA A 140 -26.81 -5.29 -7.82
CA ALA A 140 -27.21 -5.41 -9.22
C ALA A 140 -27.68 -6.84 -9.58
N ILE A 141 -27.04 -7.86 -9.00
CA ILE A 141 -27.48 -9.25 -9.19
C ILE A 141 -28.83 -9.48 -8.49
N ALA A 142 -29.03 -8.91 -7.30
CA ALA A 142 -30.30 -9.00 -6.58
C ALA A 142 -31.44 -8.30 -7.34
N GLU A 143 -31.20 -7.11 -7.89
CA GLU A 143 -32.14 -6.38 -8.75
C GLU A 143 -32.51 -7.18 -10.00
N THR A 144 -31.50 -7.74 -10.70
CA THR A 144 -31.74 -8.59 -11.88
C THR A 144 -32.62 -9.79 -11.53
N TRP A 145 -32.42 -10.39 -10.36
CA TRP A 145 -33.23 -11.51 -9.89
C TRP A 145 -34.68 -11.08 -9.60
N LEU A 146 -34.89 -9.93 -8.95
CA LEU A 146 -36.23 -9.39 -8.67
C LEU A 146 -37.01 -9.09 -9.95
N VAL A 147 -36.37 -8.44 -10.93
CA VAL A 147 -36.98 -8.13 -12.23
C VAL A 147 -37.39 -9.41 -12.98
N ALA A 148 -36.59 -10.47 -12.88
CA ALA A 148 -36.95 -11.77 -13.45
C ALA A 148 -38.22 -12.36 -12.81
N GLN A 149 -38.43 -12.13 -11.50
CA GLN A 149 -39.63 -12.59 -10.80
C GLN A 149 -40.88 -11.77 -11.17
N GLU A 150 -40.76 -10.45 -11.36
CA GLU A 150 -41.88 -9.61 -11.82
C GLU A 150 -42.44 -10.09 -13.17
N SER A 151 -41.56 -10.49 -14.10
CA SER A 151 -42.00 -11.05 -15.39
C SER A 151 -42.80 -12.34 -15.23
N TYR A 152 -42.48 -13.17 -14.23
CA TYR A 152 -43.24 -14.38 -13.95
C TYR A 152 -44.60 -14.06 -13.30
N LEU A 153 -44.63 -13.15 -12.34
CA LEU A 153 -45.83 -12.77 -11.60
C LEU A 153 -46.85 -11.99 -12.44
N ASN A 154 -46.40 -11.26 -13.46
CA ASN A 154 -47.27 -10.55 -14.39
C ASN A 154 -47.98 -11.48 -15.41
N ASN A 155 -47.76 -12.79 -15.37
CA ASN A 155 -48.49 -13.74 -16.20
C ASN A 155 -49.88 -14.04 -15.60
N GLU A 156 -50.94 -13.54 -16.24
CA GLU A 156 -52.34 -13.74 -15.82
C GLU A 156 -53.00 -15.01 -16.42
N GLU A 157 -52.26 -15.86 -17.15
CA GLU A 157 -52.81 -17.10 -17.72
C GLU A 157 -53.21 -18.10 -16.63
N LEU A 158 -54.50 -18.43 -16.57
CA LEU A 158 -55.05 -19.39 -15.60
C LEU A 158 -55.16 -20.83 -16.13
N GLY A 159 -54.94 -21.03 -17.44
CA GLY A 159 -55.16 -22.31 -18.10
C GLY A 159 -56.64 -22.61 -18.36
N GLU A 160 -56.90 -23.40 -19.40
CA GLU A 160 -58.25 -23.81 -19.84
C GLU A 160 -58.53 -25.28 -19.55
N THR A 161 -57.52 -26.07 -19.16
CA THR A 161 -57.64 -27.50 -18.85
C THR A 161 -57.08 -27.84 -17.47
N LEU A 162 -57.55 -28.95 -16.88
CA LEU A 162 -57.04 -29.44 -15.59
C LEU A 162 -55.51 -29.61 -15.60
N ASP A 163 -54.95 -30.21 -16.66
CA ASP A 163 -53.51 -30.41 -16.81
C ASP A 163 -52.74 -29.07 -16.88
N GLN A 164 -53.31 -28.03 -17.50
CA GLN A 164 -52.70 -26.71 -17.56
C GLN A 164 -52.71 -26.04 -16.19
N VAL A 165 -53.82 -26.11 -15.44
CA VAL A 165 -53.92 -25.58 -14.08
C VAL A 165 -52.96 -26.29 -13.13
N GLU A 166 -52.88 -27.62 -13.16
CA GLU A 166 -51.93 -28.38 -12.32
C GLU A 166 -50.46 -28.02 -12.60
N ASN A 167 -50.12 -27.78 -13.87
CA ASN A 167 -48.79 -27.32 -14.24
C ASN A 167 -48.50 -25.90 -13.74
N LEU A 168 -49.48 -25.00 -13.77
CA LEU A 168 -49.35 -23.64 -13.21
C LEU A 168 -49.13 -23.69 -11.70
N ILE A 169 -49.88 -24.53 -10.97
CA ILE A 169 -49.70 -24.73 -9.52
C ILE A 169 -48.28 -25.24 -9.22
N LYS A 170 -47.82 -26.29 -9.92
CA LYS A 170 -46.45 -26.82 -9.73
C LYS A 170 -45.37 -25.78 -10.00
N ARG A 171 -45.55 -24.94 -11.02
CA ARG A 171 -44.62 -23.83 -11.30
C ARG A 171 -44.63 -22.80 -10.17
N HIS A 172 -45.79 -22.49 -9.61
CA HIS A 172 -45.92 -21.55 -8.50
C HIS A 172 -45.25 -22.08 -7.22
N GLU A 173 -45.44 -23.36 -6.89
CA GLU A 173 -44.74 -24.00 -5.77
C GLU A 173 -43.21 -23.99 -5.93
N GLN A 174 -42.71 -24.15 -7.17
CA GLN A 174 -41.28 -24.03 -7.46
C GLN A 174 -40.77 -22.60 -7.28
N PHE A 175 -41.58 -21.62 -7.68
CA PHE A 175 -41.29 -20.20 -7.47
C PHE A 175 -41.21 -19.86 -5.97
N GLU A 176 -42.19 -20.28 -5.16
CA GLU A 176 -42.18 -20.06 -3.70
C GLU A 176 -40.94 -20.65 -3.03
N LYS A 177 -40.54 -21.87 -3.42
CA LYS A 177 -39.30 -22.51 -2.93
C LYS A 177 -38.06 -21.71 -3.32
N SER A 178 -38.02 -21.17 -4.54
CA SER A 178 -36.92 -20.30 -4.99
C SER A 178 -36.89 -18.98 -4.21
N LEU A 179 -38.05 -18.41 -3.85
CA LEU A 179 -38.16 -17.19 -3.06
C LEU A 179 -37.58 -17.41 -1.66
N MET A 180 -38.00 -18.48 -0.97
CA MET A 180 -37.47 -18.86 0.34
C MET A 180 -35.95 -19.09 0.31
N ALA A 181 -35.44 -19.72 -0.76
CA ALA A 181 -34.00 -19.97 -0.90
C ALA A 181 -33.16 -18.69 -1.13
N GLN A 182 -33.78 -17.57 -1.50
CA GLN A 182 -33.10 -16.28 -1.67
C GLN A 182 -33.32 -15.33 -0.49
N GLU A 183 -34.16 -15.69 0.49
CA GLU A 183 -34.49 -14.83 1.64
C GLU A 183 -33.24 -14.40 2.43
N ASP A 184 -32.30 -15.33 2.65
CA ASP A 184 -31.02 -15.05 3.32
C ASP A 184 -30.17 -13.99 2.60
N ARG A 185 -30.33 -13.85 1.29
CA ARG A 185 -29.58 -12.90 0.47
C ARG A 185 -30.04 -11.46 0.68
N PHE A 186 -31.29 -11.25 1.07
CA PHE A 186 -31.90 -9.94 1.26
C PHE A 186 -31.97 -9.51 2.74
N ASN A 187 -31.73 -10.44 3.68
CA ASN A 187 -31.74 -10.19 5.12
C ASN A 187 -30.36 -9.83 5.71
N ALA A 188 -29.33 -9.70 4.87
CA ALA A 188 -27.95 -9.42 5.27
C ALA A 188 -27.66 -7.92 5.48
#